data_AF-A0A520GHU4-F1
#
_entry.id   AF-A0A520GHU4-F1
#
_cell.length_a   1.000
_cell.length_b   1.000
_cell.length_c   1.000
_cell.angle_alpha   90.00
_cell.angle_beta   90.00
_cell.angle_gamma   90.00
#
_symmetry.space_group_name_H-M   'P 1'
#
loop_
_entity.id
_entity.type
_entity.pdbx_description
1 polymer ?
#
loop_
_entity_poly.entity_id
_entity_poly.type
_entity_poly.pdbx_seq_one_letter_code
_entity_poly.pdbx_strand_id
1 'polypeptide(L)' 'MKTPTPAPPTGTDEPEIAQEEDIPSDGTDHAAREMMKEVRNDRLSVPPGEEEDAVEPPQP' A
#
# COMPACT_ATOMS: atom_id res chain seq x y z
N MET A 1 -53.91 1.89 -4.83
CA MET A 1 -52.51 1.89 -4.39
C MET A 1 -51.75 0.93 -5.30
N LYS A 2 -50.79 1.41 -6.11
CA LYS A 2 -50.01 0.54 -7.00
C LYS A 2 -48.86 -0.04 -6.17
N THR A 3 -48.82 -1.35 -6.01
CA THR A 3 -47.72 -2.07 -5.35
C THR A 3 -46.46 -1.93 -6.21
N PRO A 4 -45.30 -1.61 -5.64
CA PRO A 4 -44.05 -1.57 -6.40
C PRO A 4 -43.66 -3.00 -6.79
N THR A 5 -43.59 -3.26 -8.10
CA THR A 5 -43.06 -4.51 -8.64
C THR A 5 -41.57 -4.60 -8.32
N PRO A 6 -41.06 -5.72 -7.78
CA PRO A 6 -39.63 -5.88 -7.55
C PRO A 6 -38.89 -5.89 -8.90
N ALA A 7 -37.84 -5.08 -9.01
CA ALA A 7 -36.96 -5.07 -10.18
C ALA A 7 -36.21 -6.40 -10.28
N PRO A 8 -35.98 -6.94 -11.49
CA PRO A 8 -35.17 -8.14 -11.66
C PRO A 8 -33.75 -7.88 -11.13
N PRO A 9 -33.07 -8.89 -10.56
CA PRO A 9 -31.67 -8.75 -10.19
C PRO A 9 -30.88 -8.40 -11.45
N THR A 10 -30.10 -7.34 -11.38
CA THR A 10 -29.08 -7.02 -12.38
C THR A 10 -28.01 -8.09 -12.29
N GLY A 11 -28.26 -9.24 -12.91
CA GLY A 11 -27.24 -10.21 -13.24
C GLY A 11 -26.33 -9.53 -14.24
N THR A 12 -25.28 -8.88 -13.74
CA THR A 12 -24.27 -8.26 -14.57
C THR A 12 -23.55 -9.39 -15.32
N ASP A 13 -23.73 -9.44 -16.64
CA ASP A 13 -23.01 -10.31 -17.59
C ASP A 13 -21.49 -10.03 -17.65
N GLU A 14 -20.93 -9.30 -16.67
CA GLU A 14 -19.50 -9.03 -16.58
C GLU A 14 -18.85 -10.06 -15.67
N PRO A 15 -17.76 -10.72 -16.12
CA PRO A 15 -17.03 -11.64 -15.27
C PRO A 15 -16.45 -10.86 -14.07
N GLU A 16 -16.75 -11.34 -12.86
CA GLU A 16 -16.06 -10.87 -11.66
C GLU A 16 -14.56 -11.10 -11.82
N ILE A 17 -13.77 -10.05 -11.69
CA ILE A 17 -12.31 -10.15 -11.73
C ILE A 17 -11.87 -10.71 -10.37
N ALA A 18 -11.43 -11.96 -10.35
CA ALA A 18 -10.79 -12.54 -9.17
C ALA A 18 -9.46 -11.81 -8.93
N GLN A 19 -9.26 -11.34 -7.70
CA GLN A 19 -7.94 -10.86 -7.29
C GLN A 19 -7.01 -12.08 -7.12
N GLU A 20 -5.80 -12.01 -7.67
CA GLU A 20 -4.79 -13.04 -7.48
C GLU A 20 -4.31 -13.04 -6.01
N GLU A 21 -4.11 -14.23 -5.45
CA GLU A 21 -3.89 -14.46 -4.01
C GLU A 21 -2.45 -14.13 -3.56
N ASP A 22 -1.62 -13.52 -4.41
CA ASP A 22 -0.16 -13.45 -4.21
C ASP A 22 0.32 -12.17 -3.48
N ILE A 23 -0.61 -11.40 -2.88
CA ILE A 23 -0.27 -10.24 -2.06
C ILE A 23 -0.18 -10.70 -0.59
N PRO A 24 0.99 -10.55 0.06
CA PRO A 24 1.14 -10.84 1.48
C PRO A 24 0.10 -10.07 2.32
N SER A 25 -0.57 -10.78 3.24
CA SER A 25 -1.64 -10.20 4.08
C SER A 25 -1.13 -9.14 5.07
N ASP A 26 0.17 -9.15 5.36
CA ASP A 26 0.88 -8.13 6.12
C ASP A 26 1.35 -6.94 5.26
N GLY A 27 1.05 -6.96 3.96
CA GLY A 27 1.46 -5.96 2.97
C GLY A 27 2.97 -5.95 2.69
N THR A 28 3.74 -6.93 3.17
CA THR A 28 5.19 -6.93 3.09
C THR A 28 5.71 -7.89 2.02
N ASP A 29 6.24 -7.35 0.93
CA ASP A 29 6.95 -8.14 -0.08
C ASP A 29 8.40 -8.41 0.35
N HIS A 30 8.61 -9.58 0.96
CA HIS A 30 9.93 -10.03 1.41
C HIS A 30 10.91 -10.24 0.25
N ALA A 31 10.43 -10.78 -0.88
CA ALA A 31 11.27 -11.02 -2.05
C ALA A 31 11.78 -9.70 -2.64
N ALA A 32 10.91 -8.69 -2.76
CA ALA A 32 11.33 -7.36 -3.18
C ALA A 32 12.36 -6.75 -2.22
N ARG A 33 12.18 -6.88 -0.90
CA ARG A 33 13.14 -6.36 0.09
C ARG A 33 14.51 -7.01 -0.04
N GLU A 34 14.57 -8.32 -0.28
CA GLU A 34 15.84 -9.04 -0.50
C GLU A 34 16.54 -8.62 -1.80
N MET A 35 15.78 -8.24 -2.83
CA MET A 35 16.33 -7.77 -4.10
C MET A 35 16.84 -6.32 -4.04
N MET A 36 16.50 -5.55 -3.01
CA MET A 36 16.96 -4.17 -2.86
C MET A 36 18.44 -4.13 -2.45
N LYS A 37 19.21 -3.25 -3.09
CA LYS A 37 20.63 -3.05 -2.76
C LYS A 37 20.76 -2.17 -1.52
N GLU A 38 21.63 -2.57 -0.58
CA GLU A 38 22.07 -1.69 0.50
C GLU A 38 22.76 -0.44 -0.05
N VAL A 39 22.22 0.75 0.26
CA VAL A 39 22.87 2.03 -0.01
C VAL A 39 23.45 2.54 1.30
N ARG A 40 24.78 2.50 1.43
CA ARG A 40 25.49 3.12 2.55
C ARG A 40 25.89 4.54 2.14
N ASN A 41 25.46 5.53 2.91
CA ASN A 41 25.83 6.93 2.72
C ASN A 41 26.52 7.43 3.98
N ASP A 42 27.84 7.53 3.93
CA ASP A 42 28.66 7.94 5.07
C ASP A 42 28.37 9.38 5.50
N ARG A 43 27.80 10.21 4.62
CA ARG A 43 27.39 11.60 4.93
C ARG A 43 26.03 11.68 5.63
N LEU A 44 25.27 10.57 5.66
CA LEU A 44 23.98 10.45 6.32
C LEU A 44 24.09 9.67 7.65
N SER A 45 25.30 9.24 8.02
CA SER A 45 25.58 8.65 9.33
C SER A 45 25.45 9.74 10.41
N VAL A 46 24.28 9.86 11.01
CA VAL A 46 24.06 10.74 12.16
C VAL A 46 24.57 10.03 13.41
N PRO A 47 25.44 10.67 14.22
CA PRO A 47 25.82 10.14 15.51
C PRO A 47 24.59 9.89 16.40
N PRO A 48 24.60 8.85 17.24
CA PRO A 48 23.48 8.59 18.15
C PRO A 48 23.25 9.82 19.06
N GLY A 49 22.06 10.41 18.98
CA GLY A 49 21.67 11.62 19.70
C GLY A 49 21.59 12.91 18.89
N GLU A 50 21.96 12.91 17.60
CA GLU A 50 21.83 14.07 16.69
C GLU A 50 20.69 13.90 15.65
N GLU A 51 19.86 12.86 15.82
CA GLU A 51 18.78 12.47 14.90
C GLU A 51 17.63 13.50 14.87
N GLU A 52 17.48 14.27 15.94
CA GLU A 52 16.37 15.21 16.15
C GLU A 52 16.55 16.54 15.38
N ASP A 53 17.77 16.92 15.02
CA ASP A 53 18.07 18.16 14.29
C ASP A 53 18.03 17.99 12.76
N ALA A 54 18.00 16.76 12.25
CA ALA A 54 18.16 16.46 10.82
C ALA A 54 16.85 16.49 10.02
N VAL A 55 15.69 16.60 10.68
CA VAL A 55 14.38 16.56 10.02
C VAL A 55 13.46 17.65 10.56
N GLU A 56 13.78 18.92 10.26
CA GLU A 56 12.72 19.91 10.17
C GLU A 56 12.08 19.77 8.78
N PRO A 57 10.85 19.22 8.65
CA PRO A 57 10.13 19.32 7.39
C PRO A 57 9.88 20.80 7.10
N PRO A 58 9.97 21.26 5.83
CA PRO A 58 9.66 22.65 5.51
C PRO A 58 8.22 22.96 5.98
N GLN A 59 8.08 23.96 6.85
CA GLN A 59 6.76 24.45 7.25
C GLN A 59 6.04 25.04 6.03
N PRO A 60 4.70 24.88 5.93
CA PRO A 60 3.91 25.29 4.77
C PRO A 60 3.93 26.79 4.48
#